data_AF-A0A7S9Q5D2-F1
#
_entry.id   AF-A0A7S9Q5D2-F1
#
_cell.length_a   1.000
_cell.length_b   1.000
_cell.length_c   1.000
_cell.angle_alpha   90.00
_cell.angle_beta   90.00
_cell.angle_gamma   90.00
#
_symmetry.space_group_name_H-M   'P 1'
#
loop_
_entity.id
_entity.type
_entity.pdbx_description
1 polymer ?
#
loop_
_entity_poly.entity_id
_entity_poly.type
_entity_poly.pdbx_seq_one_letter_code
_entity_poly.pdbx_strand_id
1 'polypeptide(L)'
;MSDTIQIPAKHFIGSGKSPWLIIGRVPGDDDDTGYLVMADDWSQAHTLFVEALHDSAGIDDDDRAGLIDRHDTDHFITTSQHLA
;
A
#
# COMPACT_ATOMS: atom_id res chain seq x y z
N MET A 1 24.53 7.96 10.23
CA MET A 1 24.39 6.50 10.23
C MET A 1 23.09 6.22 9.49
N SER A 2 23.09 5.38 8.46
CA SER A 2 21.86 5.09 7.72
C SER A 2 21.01 4.13 8.55
N ASP A 3 19.92 4.62 9.11
CA ASP A 3 18.93 3.77 9.76
C ASP A 3 18.38 2.80 8.72
N THR A 4 18.71 1.52 8.89
CA THR A 4 18.28 0.48 7.97
C THR A 4 16.84 0.14 8.31
N ILE A 5 15.89 0.61 7.49
CA ILE A 5 14.46 0.32 7.66
C ILE A 5 14.27 -1.19 7.43
N GLN A 6 13.99 -1.91 8.52
CA GLN A 6 13.62 -3.34 8.46
C GLN A 6 12.13 -3.43 8.16
N ILE A 7 11.77 -3.64 6.91
CA ILE A 7 10.39 -3.92 6.52
C ILE A 7 10.15 -5.41 6.78
N PRO A 8 9.18 -5.80 7.63
CA PRO A 8 8.87 -7.21 7.86
C PRO A 8 8.53 -7.89 6.53
N ALA A 9 9.01 -9.12 6.30
CA ALA A 9 8.88 -9.80 5.00
C ALA A 9 7.43 -9.90 4.47
N LYS A 10 6.44 -9.87 5.37
CA LYS A 10 5.00 -9.80 5.02
C LYS A 10 4.60 -8.54 4.23
N HIS A 11 5.43 -7.49 4.24
CA HIS A 11 5.23 -6.24 3.52
C HIS A 11 6.06 -6.16 2.23
N PHE A 12 6.62 -7.29 1.76
CA PHE A 12 7.20 -7.43 0.44
C PHE A 12 6.24 -8.22 -0.47
N ILE A 13 5.76 -7.58 -1.54
CA ILE A 13 4.72 -8.15 -2.41
C ILE A 13 5.05 -7.97 -3.90
N GLY A 14 4.39 -8.76 -4.75
CA GLY A 14 4.56 -8.70 -6.20
C GLY A 14 5.78 -9.46 -6.73
N SER A 15 5.93 -9.47 -8.05
CA SER A 15 6.97 -10.21 -8.76
C SER A 15 7.47 -9.53 -10.05
N GLY A 16 7.17 -8.24 -10.22
CA GLY A 16 7.62 -7.49 -11.40
C GLY A 16 9.09 -7.10 -11.35
N LYS A 17 9.57 -6.43 -12.39
CA LYS A 17 11.00 -6.11 -12.55
C LYS A 17 11.50 -4.90 -11.76
N SER A 18 10.62 -3.99 -11.33
CA SER A 18 10.98 -2.73 -10.69
C SER A 18 10.49 -2.65 -9.25
N PRO A 19 11.34 -2.21 -8.29
CA PRO A 19 10.94 -2.00 -6.90
C PRO A 19 10.30 -0.62 -6.66
N TRP A 20 9.18 -0.62 -5.93
CA TRP A 20 8.45 0.57 -5.50
C TRP A 20 8.24 0.55 -3.99
N LEU A 21 8.61 1.61 -3.30
CA LEU A 21 8.20 1.85 -1.91
C LEU A 21 6.89 2.63 -1.93
N ILE A 22 5.83 2.05 -1.39
CA ILE A 22 4.52 2.70 -1.29
C ILE A 22 4.08 2.67 0.17
N ILE A 23 3.72 3.84 0.70
CA ILE A 23 3.21 4.03 2.06
C ILE A 23 1.85 4.70 1.96
N GLY A 24 0.90 4.16 2.70
CA GLY A 24 -0.46 4.66 2.72
C GLY A 24 -1.27 4.04 3.84
N ARG A 25 -2.54 4.41 3.92
CA ARG A 25 -3.46 3.97 4.97
C ARG A 25 -4.89 3.96 4.49
N VAL A 26 -5.72 3.22 5.20
CA VAL A 26 -7.17 3.27 5.05
C VAL A 26 -7.71 4.51 5.77
N PRO A 27 -8.76 5.17 5.26
CA PRO A 27 -9.44 6.22 6.01
C PRO A 27 -9.96 5.72 7.37
N GLY A 28 -9.59 6.41 8.44
CA GLY A 28 -9.94 6.04 9.81
C GLY A 28 -8.82 5.35 10.59
N ASP A 29 -7.77 4.89 9.91
CA ASP A 29 -6.56 4.41 10.57
C ASP A 29 -5.64 5.56 10.98
N ASP A 30 -5.09 5.45 12.19
CA ASP A 30 -4.12 6.42 12.72
C ASP A 30 -2.71 6.20 12.16
N ASP A 31 -2.37 4.96 11.80
CA ASP A 31 -1.03 4.55 11.38
C ASP A 31 -0.91 4.34 9.87
N ASP A 32 0.23 4.77 9.30
CA ASP A 32 0.61 4.49 7.93
C ASP A 32 1.20 3.08 7.79
N THR A 33 0.82 2.37 6.73
CA THR A 33 1.36 1.06 6.37
C THR A 33 2.23 1.16 5.11
N GLY A 34 3.47 0.68 5.21
CA GLY A 34 4.43 0.66 4.11
C GLY A 34 4.64 -0.72 3.52
N TYR A 35 4.69 -0.82 2.20
CA TYR A 35 5.06 -2.01 1.45
C TYR A 35 6.19 -1.72 0.45
N LEU A 36 7.05 -2.72 0.26
CA LEU A 36 7.96 -2.79 -0.87
C LEU A 36 7.34 -3.68 -1.95
N VAL A 37 6.99 -3.09 -3.08
CA VAL A 37 6.23 -3.72 -4.17
C VAL A 37 7.11 -3.95 -5.39
N MET A 38 7.20 -5.18 -5.85
CA MET A 38 7.83 -5.54 -7.12
C MET A 38 6.80 -5.54 -8.25
N ALA A 39 6.93 -4.61 -9.19
CA ALA A 39 5.98 -4.41 -10.28
C ALA A 39 6.70 -3.97 -11.57
N ASP A 40 6.07 -4.18 -12.73
CA ASP A 40 6.62 -3.78 -14.02
C ASP A 40 6.42 -2.29 -14.33
N ASP A 41 5.41 -1.68 -13.72
CA ASP A 41 5.07 -0.27 -13.80
C ASP A 41 4.31 0.22 -12.55
N TRP A 42 4.07 1.54 -12.49
CA TRP A 42 3.35 2.18 -11.38
C TRP A 42 1.91 1.67 -11.22
N SER A 43 1.20 1.42 -12.33
CA SER A 43 -0.20 1.00 -12.25
C SER A 43 -0.31 -0.36 -11.56
N GLN A 44 0.56 -1.29 -11.93
CA GLN A 44 0.61 -2.60 -11.27
C GLN A 44 1.05 -2.47 -9.81
N ALA A 45 2.05 -1.64 -9.51
CA ALA A 45 2.51 -1.42 -8.13
C ALA A 45 1.40 -0.89 -7.24
N HIS A 46 0.65 0.10 -7.75
CA HIS A 46 -0.47 0.72 -7.07
C HIS A 46 -1.58 -0.30 -6.77
N THR A 47 -2.02 -1.08 -7.75
CA THR A 47 -3.07 -2.09 -7.55
C THR A 47 -2.68 -3.11 -6.48
N LEU A 48 -1.46 -3.66 -6.57
CA LEU A 48 -0.95 -4.63 -5.60
C LEU A 48 -0.88 -4.04 -4.18
N PHE A 49 -0.46 -2.79 -4.06
CA PHE A 49 -0.42 -2.10 -2.77
C PHE A 49 -1.81 -1.93 -2.17
N VAL A 50 -2.79 -1.44 -2.95
CA VAL A 50 -4.15 -1.18 -2.45
C VAL A 50 -4.81 -2.48 -1.99
N GLU A 51 -4.69 -3.55 -2.77
CA GLU A 51 -5.20 -4.88 -2.39
C GLU A 51 -4.57 -5.37 -1.08
N ALA A 52 -3.24 -5.30 -0.97
CA ALA A 52 -2.54 -5.72 0.24
C ALA A 52 -2.86 -4.85 1.46
N LEU A 53 -3.10 -3.54 1.25
CA LEU A 53 -3.49 -2.61 2.30
C LEU A 53 -4.86 -2.98 2.89
N HIS A 54 -5.87 -3.19 2.02
CA HIS A 54 -7.22 -3.59 2.46
C HIS A 54 -7.22 -4.97 3.12
N ASP A 55 -6.52 -5.95 2.54
CA ASP A 55 -6.36 -7.28 3.14
C ASP A 55 -5.73 -7.21 4.54
N SER A 56 -4.73 -6.33 4.72
CA SER A 56 -4.05 -6.16 6.01
C SER A 56 -4.92 -5.51 7.08
N ALA A 57 -5.84 -4.64 6.65
CA ALA A 57 -6.82 -3.99 7.51
C ALA A 57 -8.06 -4.88 7.76
N GLY A 58 -8.17 -6.02 7.06
CA GLY A 58 -9.32 -6.93 7.15
C GLY A 58 -10.60 -6.34 6.55
N ILE A 59 -10.45 -5.48 5.54
CA ILE A 59 -11.53 -4.72 4.91
C ILE A 59 -11.96 -5.44 3.64
N ASP A 60 -13.23 -5.78 3.55
CA ASP A 60 -13.82 -6.38 2.35
C ASP A 60 -14.43 -5.33 1.40
N ASP A 61 -15.02 -5.77 0.29
CA ASP A 61 -15.57 -4.86 -0.72
C ASP A 61 -16.75 -4.03 -0.20
N ASP A 62 -17.53 -4.53 0.78
CA ASP A 62 -18.63 -3.79 1.38
C ASP A 62 -18.09 -2.67 2.27
N ASP A 63 -17.04 -2.96 3.05
CA ASP A 63 -16.35 -1.97 3.86
C ASP A 63 -15.69 -0.89 2.99
N ARG A 64 -15.09 -1.28 1.86
CA ARG A 64 -14.50 -0.34 0.88
C ARG A 64 -15.54 0.62 0.31
N ALA A 65 -16.71 0.12 -0.07
CA ALA A 65 -17.81 0.97 -0.53
C ALA A 65 -18.23 1.96 0.58
N GLY A 66 -18.30 1.48 1.84
CA GLY A 66 -18.59 2.31 2.99
C GLY A 66 -17.53 3.37 3.29
N LEU A 67 -16.26 3.11 2.98
CA LEU A 67 -15.18 4.10 3.10
C LEU A 67 -15.31 5.19 2.03
N ILE A 68 -15.56 4.80 0.78
CA ILE A 68 -15.75 5.74 -0.33
C ILE A 68 -16.93 6.67 -0.05
N ASP A 69 -18.05 6.15 0.44
CA ASP A 69 -19.23 6.97 0.78
C ASP A 69 -18.94 8.00 1.88
N ARG A 70 -18.10 7.66 2.86
CA ARG A 70 -17.78 8.52 4.01
C ARG A 70 -16.62 9.47 3.78
N HIS A 71 -15.67 9.09 2.93
CA HIS A 71 -14.36 9.75 2.80
C HIS A 71 -13.96 10.10 1.36
N ASP A 72 -14.83 9.84 0.37
CA ASP A 72 -14.58 9.99 -1.07
C ASP A 72 -13.45 9.09 -1.63
N THR A 73 -12.86 8.22 -0.80
CA THR A 73 -11.79 7.28 -1.14
C THR A 73 -11.78 6.10 -0.17
N ASP A 74 -11.24 4.95 -0.59
CA ASP A 74 -11.00 3.76 0.26
C ASP A 74 -9.55 3.65 0.74
N HIS A 75 -8.65 4.54 0.32
CA HIS A 75 -7.25 4.59 0.75
C HIS A 75 -6.63 5.99 0.54
N PHE A 76 -5.52 6.24 1.23
CA PHE A 76 -4.64 7.38 1.00
C PHE A 76 -3.21 6.89 0.75
N ILE A 77 -2.53 7.44 -0.24
CA ILE A 77 -1.10 7.22 -0.46
C ILE A 77 -0.34 8.45 0.04
N THR A 78 0.53 8.26 1.03
CA THR A 78 1.35 9.33 1.62
C THR A 78 2.73 9.39 0.98
N THR A 79 3.29 8.25 0.58
CA THR A 79 4.57 8.17 -0.12
C THR A 79 4.51 7.17 -1.27
N SER A 80 5.03 7.55 -2.43
CA SER A 80 5.33 6.62 -3.52
C SER A 80 6.69 6.95 -4.13
N GLN A 81 7.58 5.95 -4.17
CA GLN A 81 8.93 6.11 -4.68
C GLN A 81 9.34 4.90 -5.52
N HIS A 82 9.76 5.14 -6.76
CA HIS A 82 10.46 4.16 -7.58
C HIS A 82 11.92 4.08 -7.11
N LEU A 83 12.43 2.87 -6.86
CA LEU A 83 13.76 2.66 -6.27
C LEU A 83 14.85 2.26 -7.29
N ALA A 84 14.64 2.56 -8.58
CA ALA A 84 15.60 2.29 -9.67
C ALA A 84 16.56 3.45 -9.94
#